data_AF-A0A8X7CJD9-F1
#
_entry.id   AF-A0A8X7CJD9-F1
#
_cell.length_a   1.000
_cell.length_b   1.000
_cell.length_c   1.000
_cell.angle_alpha   90.00
_cell.angle_beta   90.00
_cell.angle_gamma   90.00
#
_symmetry.space_group_name_H-M   'P 1'
#
loop_
_entity.id
_entity.type
_entity.pdbx_description
1 polymer ?
#
loop_
_entity_poly.entity_id
_entity_poly.type
_entity_poly.pdbx_seq_one_letter_code
_entity_poly.pdbx_strand_id
1 'polypeptide(L)'
;MNVSGHLFKWMSDFLSQRFLNIKYGNSRSGYGQTRQGLPQGSVLRPVLFNIMINDLLSFIDNAVPEINSLLYADDLVLWSTGSDIPKLESTLNSALVTLAS
;
A
#
# COMPACT_ATOMS: atom_id res chain seq x y z
N MET A 1 -11.56 9.64 -6.57
CA MET A 1 -12.79 8.96 -7.07
C MET A 1 -13.99 9.57 -6.40
N ASN A 2 -15.07 9.86 -7.13
CA ASN A 2 -16.32 10.33 -6.52
C ASN A 2 -17.27 9.13 -6.34
N VAL A 3 -17.18 8.45 -5.20
CA VAL A 3 -18.07 7.32 -4.85
C VAL A 3 -18.99 7.77 -3.72
N SER A 4 -20.30 7.67 -3.95
CA SER A 4 -21.32 8.17 -3.01
C SER A 4 -22.44 7.15 -2.78
N GLY A 5 -23.27 7.41 -1.77
CA GLY A 5 -24.46 6.60 -1.46
C GLY A 5 -24.13 5.20 -0.92
N HIS A 6 -24.95 4.22 -1.32
CA HIS A 6 -24.89 2.86 -0.77
C HIS A 6 -23.56 2.15 -1.02
N LEU A 7 -22.92 2.40 -2.16
CA LEU A 7 -21.62 1.79 -2.48
C LEU A 7 -20.52 2.27 -1.53
N PHE A 8 -20.50 3.58 -1.22
CA PHE A 8 -19.55 4.13 -0.25
C PHE A 8 -19.75 3.51 1.14
N LYS A 9 -21.01 3.41 1.59
CA LYS A 9 -21.34 2.78 2.87
C LYS A 9 -20.91 1.31 2.89
N TRP A 10 -21.20 0.57 1.83
CA TRP A 10 -20.80 -0.83 1.71
C TRP A 10 -19.27 -1.00 1.75
N MET A 11 -18.50 -0.16 1.05
CA MET A 11 -17.04 -0.20 1.10
C MET A 11 -16.50 0.16 2.50
N SER A 12 -17.11 1.15 3.16
CA SER A 12 -16.78 1.51 4.54
C SER A 12 -17.00 0.34 5.48
N ASP A 13 -18.16 -0.31 5.40
CA ASP A 13 -18.50 -1.47 6.23
C ASP A 13 -17.63 -2.69 5.87
N PHE A 14 -17.24 -2.84 4.60
CA PHE A 14 -16.35 -3.91 4.13
C PHE A 14 -14.92 -3.78 4.70
N LEU A 15 -14.42 -2.56 4.86
CA LEU A 15 -13.08 -2.29 5.39
C LEU A 15 -13.06 -2.22 6.92
N SER A 16 -14.18 -1.82 7.53
CA SER A 16 -14.32 -1.55 8.98
C SER A 16 -14.88 -2.75 9.76
N GLN A 17 -14.72 -2.72 11.08
CA GLN A 17 -15.38 -3.66 12.00
C GLN A 17 -15.21 -5.16 11.67
N ARG A 18 -14.05 -5.53 11.13
CA ARG A 18 -13.75 -6.92 10.79
C ARG A 18 -13.27 -7.68 12.03
N PHE A 19 -13.83 -8.87 12.26
CA PHE A 19 -13.45 -9.76 13.34
C PHE A 19 -12.97 -11.10 12.78
N LEU A 20 -11.87 -11.61 13.34
CA LEU A 20 -11.25 -12.86 12.95
C LEU A 20 -11.18 -13.79 14.17
N ASN A 21 -11.34 -15.09 13.94
CA ASN A 21 -10.92 -16.11 14.90
C ASN A 21 -10.04 -17.14 14.20
N ILE A 22 -9.19 -17.80 14.96
CA ILE A 22 -8.25 -18.79 14.47
C ILE A 22 -8.74 -20.15 14.93
N LYS A 23 -8.85 -21.10 14.01
CA LYS A 23 -9.12 -22.50 14.31
C LYS A 23 -7.82 -23.29 14.18
N TYR A 24 -7.47 -24.05 15.21
CA TYR A 24 -6.33 -24.97 15.21
C TYR A 24 -6.76 -26.30 15.80
N GLY A 25 -6.79 -27.36 14.97
CA GLY A 25 -7.38 -28.65 15.34
C GLY A 25 -8.85 -28.51 15.75
N ASN A 26 -9.17 -28.93 16.98
CA ASN A 26 -10.50 -28.83 17.58
C ASN A 26 -10.72 -27.54 18.40
N SER A 27 -9.71 -26.69 18.50
CA SER A 27 -9.78 -25.44 19.28
C SER A 27 -10.03 -24.24 18.39
N ARG A 28 -10.76 -23.25 18.92
CA ARG A 28 -10.94 -21.93 18.31
C ARG A 28 -10.52 -20.84 19.28
N SER A 29 -9.87 -19.79 18.77
CA SER A 29 -9.64 -18.58 19.55
C SER A 29 -10.95 -17.81 19.74
N GLY A 30 -10.93 -16.84 20.65
CA GLY A 30 -11.93 -15.76 20.66
C GLY A 30 -11.86 -14.92 19.39
N TYR A 31 -12.91 -14.12 19.16
CA TYR A 31 -12.91 -13.12 18.09
C TYR A 31 -11.98 -11.96 18.45
N GLY A 32 -11.01 -11.69 17.57
CA GLY A 32 -10.18 -10.50 17.61
C GLY A 32 -10.58 -9.54 16.50
N GLN A 33 -10.68 -8.25 16.82
CA GLN A 33 -10.91 -7.22 15.81
C GLN A 33 -9.62 -7.01 15.00
N THR A 34 -9.71 -7.03 13.67
CA THR A 34 -8.61 -6.61 12.79
C THR A 34 -8.87 -5.21 12.26
N ARG A 35 -7.86 -4.34 12.43
CA ARG A 35 -7.90 -2.95 11.98
C ARG A 35 -7.07 -2.72 10.72
N GLN A 36 -6.33 -3.74 10.27
CA GLN A 36 -5.37 -3.63 9.18
C GLN A 36 -5.57 -4.72 8.13
N GLY A 37 -5.06 -4.46 6.93
CA GLY A 37 -5.14 -5.36 5.79
C GLY A 37 -6.53 -5.44 5.15
N LEU A 38 -6.60 -6.17 4.05
CA LEU A 38 -7.82 -6.39 3.27
C LEU A 38 -8.35 -7.81 3.52
N PRO A 39 -9.68 -8.03 3.48
CA PRO A 39 -10.26 -9.37 3.54
C PRO A 39 -9.64 -10.30 2.47
N GLN A 40 -8.96 -11.36 2.92
CA GLN A 40 -8.40 -12.37 2.02
C GLN A 40 -9.54 -13.16 1.35
N GLY A 41 -9.40 -13.44 0.07
CA GLY A 41 -10.44 -14.10 -0.75
C GLY A 41 -11.45 -13.15 -1.39
N SER A 42 -11.35 -11.84 -1.17
CA SER A 42 -12.18 -10.86 -1.87
C SER A 42 -11.64 -10.52 -3.26
N VAL A 43 -12.51 -10.51 -4.26
CA VAL A 43 -12.23 -10.04 -5.63
C VAL A 43 -11.88 -8.54 -5.68
N LEU A 44 -12.28 -7.76 -4.68
CA LEU A 44 -11.98 -6.33 -4.62
C LEU A 44 -10.60 -6.03 -4.05
N ARG A 45 -9.90 -7.02 -3.50
CA ARG A 45 -8.61 -6.82 -2.85
C ARG A 45 -7.58 -6.16 -3.78
N PRO A 46 -7.38 -6.60 -5.04
CA PRO A 46 -6.42 -5.96 -5.94
C PRO A 46 -6.75 -4.49 -6.24
N VAL A 47 -8.04 -4.19 -6.43
CA VAL A 47 -8.50 -2.82 -6.70
C VAL A 47 -8.26 -1.91 -5.50
N LEU A 48 -8.64 -2.35 -4.30
CA LEU A 48 -8.45 -1.58 -3.07
C LEU A 48 -6.97 -1.41 -2.74
N PHE A 49 -6.15 -2.42 -3.00
CA PHE A 49 -4.71 -2.33 -2.84
C PHE A 49 -4.12 -1.30 -3.80
N ASN A 50 -4.47 -1.34 -5.09
CA ASN A 50 -4.02 -0.37 -6.08
C ASN A 50 -4.42 1.06 -5.70
N ILE A 51 -5.64 1.28 -5.21
CA ILE A 51 -6.09 2.60 -4.73
C ILE A 51 -5.22 3.08 -3.56
N MET A 52 -4.95 2.20 -2.60
CA MET A 52 -4.13 2.53 -1.42
C MET A 52 -2.69 2.90 -1.81
N ILE A 53 -2.07 2.14 -2.71
CA ILE A 53 -0.65 2.32 -3.03
C ILE A 53 -0.41 3.42 -4.08
N ASN A 54 -1.43 3.84 -4.83
CA ASN A 54 -1.29 4.83 -5.90
C ASN A 54 -0.76 6.18 -5.40
N ASP A 55 -1.05 6.55 -4.16
CA ASP A 55 -0.57 7.80 -3.57
C ASP A 55 0.96 7.78 -3.29
N LEU A 56 1.57 6.58 -3.22
CA LEU A 56 3.01 6.41 -2.98
C LEU A 56 3.87 7.05 -4.07
N LEU A 57 3.47 6.93 -5.34
CA LEU A 57 4.20 7.54 -6.45
C LEU A 57 4.22 9.06 -6.30
N SER A 58 3.07 9.65 -5.99
CA SER A 58 2.98 11.09 -5.77
C SER A 58 3.79 11.56 -4.56
N PHE A 59 3.91 10.75 -3.51
CA PHE A 59 4.77 11.04 -2.37
C PHE A 59 6.25 11.05 -2.77
N ILE A 60 6.71 10.04 -3.52
CA ILE A 60 8.10 9.93 -3.97
C ILE A 60 8.45 11.11 -4.89
N ASP A 61 7.61 11.41 -5.88
CA ASP A 61 7.85 12.49 -6.85
C ASP A 61 7.99 13.86 -6.16
N ASN A 62 7.25 14.09 -5.07
CA ASN A 62 7.33 15.31 -4.28
C ASN A 62 8.54 15.36 -3.34
N ALA A 63 8.96 14.20 -2.81
CA ALA A 63 10.02 14.14 -1.81
C ALA A 63 11.42 14.07 -2.42
N VAL A 64 11.59 13.39 -3.57
CA VAL A 64 12.87 13.26 -4.28
C VAL A 64 12.66 13.40 -5.80
N PRO A 65 12.56 14.64 -6.32
CA PRO A 65 12.22 14.92 -7.72
C PRO A 65 13.22 14.36 -8.76
N GLU A 66 14.45 14.03 -8.34
CA GLU A 66 15.50 13.50 -9.21
C GLU A 66 15.40 11.98 -9.45
N ILE A 67 14.38 11.32 -8.88
CA ILE A 67 14.11 9.89 -9.03
C ILE A 67 12.90 9.65 -9.91
N ASN A 68 13.01 8.64 -10.75
CA ASN A 68 11.88 8.06 -11.46
C ASN A 68 11.39 6.85 -10.66
N SER A 69 10.08 6.65 -10.67
CA SER A 69 9.43 5.57 -9.94
C SER A 69 8.44 4.81 -10.83
N LEU A 70 8.31 3.50 -10.59
CA LEU A 70 7.35 2.64 -11.24
C LEU A 70 6.80 1.67 -10.19
N LEU A 71 5.48 1.55 -10.16
CA LEU A 71 4.78 0.69 -9.21
C LEU A 71 3.90 -0.30 -9.96
N TYR A 72 4.02 -1.57 -9.61
CA TYR A 72 3.19 -2.65 -10.13
C TYR A 72 2.82 -3.61 -9.01
N ALA A 73 1.54 -3.66 -8.64
CA ALA A 73 1.11 -4.36 -7.43
C ALA A 73 2.01 -3.96 -6.24
N ASP A 74 2.60 -4.92 -5.54
CA ASP A 74 3.52 -4.70 -4.41
C ASP A 74 4.97 -4.40 -4.81
N ASP A 75 5.31 -4.49 -6.10
CA ASP A 75 6.65 -4.19 -6.61
C ASP A 75 6.82 -2.68 -6.89
N LEU A 76 7.77 -2.05 -6.20
CA LEU A 76 8.22 -0.68 -6.45
C LEU A 76 9.64 -0.70 -7.02
N VAL A 77 9.84 0.00 -8.14
CA VAL A 77 11.15 0.23 -8.74
C VAL A 77 11.46 1.72 -8.69
N LEU A 78 12.66 2.04 -8.20
CA LEU A 78 13.23 3.40 -8.21
C LEU A 78 14.49 3.40 -9.07
N TRP A 79 14.64 4.43 -9.90
CA TRP A 79 15.89 4.62 -10.65
C TRP A 79 16.18 6.09 -10.89
N SER A 80 17.46 6.41 -11.06
CA SER A 80 17.93 7.72 -11.47
C SER A 80 18.88 7.58 -12.65
N THR A 81 18.98 8.62 -13.48
CA THR A 81 19.75 8.62 -14.73
C THR A 81 20.73 9.77 -14.73
N GLY A 82 21.99 9.51 -15.06
CA GLY A 82 23.03 10.53 -15.12
C GLY A 82 24.42 9.93 -15.34
N SER A 83 25.43 10.79 -15.42
CA SER A 83 26.83 10.40 -15.63
C SER A 83 27.66 10.37 -14.34
N ASP A 84 27.17 10.98 -13.26
CA ASP A 84 27.86 11.08 -11.97
C ASP A 84 27.34 10.00 -11.02
N ILE A 85 28.05 8.86 -10.95
CA ILE A 85 27.67 7.70 -10.15
C ILE A 85 27.53 8.04 -8.65
N PRO A 86 28.50 8.74 -8.00
CA PRO A 86 28.34 9.17 -6.61
C PRO A 86 27.05 9.99 -6.36
N LYS A 87 26.72 10.91 -7.28
CA LYS A 87 25.47 11.67 -7.16
C LYS A 87 24.24 10.78 -7.27
N LEU A 88 24.20 9.87 -8.24
CA LEU A 88 23.07 8.94 -8.42
C LEU A 88 22.88 8.03 -7.20
N GLU A 89 23.97 7.53 -6.63
CA GLU A 89 23.95 6.72 -5.40
C GLU A 89 23.39 7.52 -4.23
N SER A 90 23.87 8.75 -4.03
CA SER A 90 23.37 9.62 -2.96
C SER A 90 21.88 9.92 -3.11
N THR A 91 21.41 10.15 -4.35
CA THR A 91 20.00 10.38 -4.67
C THR A 91 19.15 9.14 -4.36
N LEU A 92 19.56 7.95 -4.81
CA LEU A 92 18.85 6.70 -4.53
C LEU A 92 18.78 6.39 -3.02
N ASN A 93 19.89 6.58 -2.31
CA ASN A 93 19.92 6.42 -0.85
C ASN A 93 18.98 7.40 -0.14
N SER A 94 18.87 8.65 -0.62
CA SER A 94 17.93 9.62 -0.08
C SER A 94 16.48 9.16 -0.21
N ALA A 95 16.07 8.62 -1.37
CA ALA A 95 14.71 8.09 -1.52
C ALA A 95 14.44 6.86 -0.65
N LEU A 96 15.42 5.97 -0.47
CA LEU A 96 15.27 4.84 0.44
C LEU A 96 15.03 5.29 1.87
N VAL A 97 15.73 6.34 2.32
CA VAL A 97 15.52 6.94 3.65
C VAL A 97 14.11 7.55 3.75
N THR A 98 13.67 8.29 2.73
CA THR A 98 12.31 8.88 2.66
C THR A 98 11.20 7.82 2.72
N LEU A 99 11.41 6.64 2.14
CA LEU A 99 10.43 5.56 2.20
C LEU A 99 10.41 4.81 3.55
N ALA A 100 11.49 4.89 4.31
CA ALA A 100 11.63 4.22 5.60
C ALA A 100 11.12 5.05 6.79
N SER A 101 10.89 6.35 6.61
CA SER A 101 10.38 7.29 7.62
C SER A 101 8.86 7.29 7.71
#